data_AF-R0HJP6-F1
#
_entry.id   AF-R0HJP6-F1
#
_cell.length_a   1.000
_cell.length_b   1.000
_cell.length_c   1.000
_cell.angle_alpha   90.00
_cell.angle_beta   90.00
_cell.angle_gamma   90.00
#
_symmetry.space_group_name_H-M   'P 1'
#
loop_
_entity.id
_entity.type
_entity.pdbx_description
1 polymer ?
#
loop_
_entity_poly.entity_id
_entity_poly.type
_entity_poly.pdbx_seq_one_letter_code
_entity_poly.pdbx_strand_id
1 'polypeptide(L)'
;MDTKTCSGDTISGLPHEVLGKILSLLPTKQAVSTSVLSKKWSYMYRLVDSLDFDDSVSLLAEDGEQTSYVFPDSFKYIVDRTLALQCDYSIKKFSLKCHVGAENEGQKACVGRWISNVVGRGIFELDLGIKDRGIHFLPPQLFATKTLVKLTLGTELYLGKLPSYVSLPSLKILFIDTVFFEYEDLCFVLLAGCPVLEELSVHHHDQAIPHTISSPTVKRLSVDYNLHSESELSFDLPNLEYLDYSDFSLYEYPQVNLESLVEAKLDLFRAGNLERPDVTNLIMGIRNVEILHLSPSSVDVICSCCKRGLILPVFSNLINLSFGSKNKRGWKLLANMLKQSPKLETLIIQDLKGYTWDVSMPSNQVKALHVLNYGGTNEEFEQLEKSFLGKKCNAEAVVDDGISLHTKRVYSDASWNFTSRKMRFQSG
;
A
#
# COMPACT_ATOMS: atom_id res chain seq x y z
N MET A 1 -40.09 10.31 54.17
CA MET A 1 -39.04 9.44 53.61
C MET A 1 -38.90 9.84 52.15
N ASP A 2 -38.04 10.81 51.87
CA ASP A 2 -37.80 11.25 50.49
C ASP A 2 -36.60 10.47 49.95
N THR A 3 -36.88 9.41 49.19
CA THR A 3 -35.87 8.69 48.44
C THR A 3 -35.38 9.56 47.31
N LYS A 4 -34.27 10.27 47.57
CA LYS A 4 -33.46 10.97 46.59
C LYS A 4 -32.80 9.93 45.69
N THR A 5 -33.48 9.53 44.61
CA THR A 5 -32.91 8.66 43.57
C THR A 5 -31.84 9.46 42.83
N CYS A 6 -30.59 9.27 43.25
CA CYS A 6 -29.42 9.75 42.53
C CYS A 6 -29.19 8.83 41.33
N SER A 7 -29.97 9.02 40.27
CA SER A 7 -29.73 8.43 38.96
C SER A 7 -28.56 9.17 38.28
N GLY A 8 -27.38 9.09 38.88
CA GLY A 8 -26.15 9.52 38.23
C GLY A 8 -25.79 8.48 37.19
N ASP A 9 -25.93 8.83 35.91
CA ASP A 9 -25.57 7.97 34.80
C ASP A 9 -24.11 7.49 34.96
N THR A 10 -23.89 6.17 35.04
CA THR A 10 -22.58 5.55 35.36
C THR A 10 -21.45 6.04 34.46
N ILE A 11 -21.79 6.39 33.21
CA ILE A 11 -20.84 6.92 32.22
C ILE A 11 -20.41 8.35 32.58
N SER A 12 -21.33 9.16 33.13
CA SER A 12 -21.04 10.54 33.54
C SER A 12 -20.08 10.65 34.73
N GLY A 13 -19.86 9.56 35.48
CA GLY A 13 -18.91 9.46 36.59
C GLY A 13 -17.46 9.15 36.19
N LEU A 14 -17.19 8.83 34.92
CA LEU A 14 -15.85 8.48 34.46
C LEU A 14 -14.90 9.70 34.42
N PRO A 15 -13.58 9.49 34.64
CA PRO A 15 -12.57 10.55 34.47
C PRO A 15 -12.53 11.11 33.06
N HIS A 16 -12.14 12.38 32.92
CA HIS A 16 -12.19 13.05 31.61
C HIS A 16 -11.28 12.36 30.56
N GLU A 17 -10.11 11.88 30.95
CA GLU A 17 -9.21 11.17 30.04
C GLU A 17 -9.83 9.86 29.49
N VAL A 18 -10.63 9.17 30.31
CA VAL A 18 -11.30 7.92 29.92
C VAL A 18 -12.44 8.22 28.96
N LEU A 19 -13.24 9.25 29.24
CA LEU A 19 -14.32 9.69 28.34
C LEU A 19 -13.78 10.20 27.00
N GLY A 20 -12.67 10.94 27.00
CA GLY A 20 -12.01 11.37 25.75
C GLY A 20 -11.57 10.17 24.90
N LYS A 21 -10.98 9.15 25.53
CA LYS A 21 -10.62 7.89 24.86
C LYS A 21 -11.83 7.12 24.34
N ILE A 22 -12.94 7.10 25.07
CA ILE A 22 -14.19 6.48 24.60
C ILE A 22 -14.71 7.21 23.36
N LEU A 23 -14.72 8.55 23.38
CA LEU A 23 -15.16 9.35 22.24
C LEU A 23 -14.26 9.20 21.02
N SER A 24 -12.94 9.06 21.19
CA SER A 24 -12.01 8.81 20.07
C SER A 24 -12.19 7.45 19.40
N LEU A 25 -12.92 6.52 20.04
CA LEU A 25 -13.26 5.21 19.47
C LEU A 25 -14.59 5.22 18.71
N LEU A 26 -15.39 6.30 18.84
CA LEU A 26 -16.65 6.45 18.12
C LEU A 26 -16.39 7.06 16.74
N PRO A 27 -17.21 6.71 15.72
CA PRO A 27 -17.25 7.46 14.48
C PRO A 27 -17.46 8.96 14.76
N THR A 28 -16.77 9.84 14.03
CA THR A 28 -16.77 11.29 14.29
C THR A 28 -18.18 11.86 14.41
N LYS A 29 -19.10 11.45 13.52
CA LYS A 29 -20.51 11.87 13.55
C LYS A 29 -21.20 11.52 14.87
N GLN A 30 -20.93 10.33 15.42
CA GLN A 30 -21.47 9.90 16.71
C GLN A 30 -20.80 10.64 17.87
N ALA A 31 -19.47 10.78 17.84
CA ALA A 31 -18.72 11.53 18.85
C ALA A 31 -19.20 12.99 18.95
N VAL A 32 -19.39 13.67 17.82
CA VAL A 32 -19.94 15.04 17.77
C VAL A 32 -21.37 15.08 18.31
N SER A 33 -22.20 14.07 18.01
CA SER A 33 -23.57 14.00 18.51
C SER A 33 -23.63 13.89 20.04
N THR A 34 -22.61 13.33 20.70
CA THR A 34 -22.57 13.34 22.18
C THR A 34 -22.41 14.73 22.78
N SER A 35 -21.88 15.71 22.02
CA SER A 35 -21.64 17.07 22.52
C SER A 35 -22.93 17.82 22.89
N VAL A 36 -24.09 17.41 22.34
CA VAL A 36 -25.38 18.01 22.68
C VAL A 36 -25.98 17.45 23.97
N LEU A 37 -25.45 16.35 24.52
CA LEU A 37 -25.99 15.68 25.70
C LEU A 37 -25.76 16.50 26.98
N SER A 38 -24.61 17.17 27.11
CA SER A 38 -24.35 18.11 28.21
C SER A 38 -23.13 19.00 27.94
N LYS A 39 -22.98 20.06 28.75
CA LYS A 39 -21.77 20.91 28.74
C LYS A 39 -20.49 20.11 29.01
N LYS A 40 -20.57 19.06 29.84
CA LYS A 40 -19.44 18.16 30.12
C LYS A 40 -19.03 17.44 28.84
N TRP A 41 -19.95 16.81 28.14
CA TRP A 41 -19.69 16.10 26.88
C TRP A 41 -19.21 17.02 25.76
N SER A 42 -19.68 18.27 25.70
CA SER A 42 -19.13 19.28 24.79
C SER A 42 -17.66 19.60 25.06
N TYR A 43 -17.24 19.68 26.33
CA TYR A 43 -15.83 19.83 26.69
C TYR A 43 -15.02 18.56 26.38
N MET A 44 -15.59 17.39 26.65
CA MET A 44 -14.97 16.09 26.36
C MET A 44 -14.60 15.91 24.90
N TYR A 45 -15.48 16.36 24.01
CA TYR A 45 -15.26 16.26 22.57
C TYR A 45 -13.98 16.96 22.12
N ARG A 46 -13.54 18.01 22.82
CA ARG A 46 -12.28 18.73 22.52
C ARG A 46 -11.04 17.88 22.71
N LEU A 47 -11.13 16.80 23.50
CA LEU A 47 -10.02 15.86 23.73
C LEU A 47 -9.91 14.79 22.65
N VAL A 48 -10.86 14.71 21.72
CA VAL A 48 -10.79 13.79 20.58
C VAL A 48 -9.69 14.28 19.64
N ASP A 49 -8.62 13.52 19.47
CA ASP A 49 -7.46 13.90 18.67
C ASP A 49 -7.41 13.21 17.29
N SER A 50 -8.42 12.39 16.98
CA SER A 50 -8.61 11.70 15.71
C SER A 50 -9.98 12.05 15.12
N LEU A 51 -9.99 12.64 13.93
CA LEU A 51 -11.20 12.98 13.19
C LEU A 51 -11.24 12.24 11.86
N ASP A 52 -12.41 11.71 11.52
CA ASP A 52 -12.67 10.97 10.29
C ASP A 52 -14.00 11.42 9.66
N PHE A 53 -13.90 11.98 8.47
CA PHE A 53 -15.05 12.47 7.70
C PHE A 53 -15.11 11.74 6.36
N ASP A 54 -16.22 11.06 6.13
CA ASP A 54 -16.45 10.31 4.91
C ASP A 54 -17.83 10.64 4.32
N ASP A 55 -17.80 11.16 3.10
CA ASP A 55 -18.96 11.43 2.25
C ASP A 55 -19.09 10.43 1.08
N SER A 56 -18.15 9.50 0.93
CA SER A 56 -18.14 8.52 -0.15
C SER A 56 -19.21 7.42 -0.01
N VAL A 57 -19.84 7.24 1.15
CA VAL A 57 -20.79 6.13 1.40
C VAL A 57 -22.19 6.38 0.81
N SER A 58 -22.46 7.56 0.25
CA SER A 58 -23.76 7.88 -0.35
C SER A 58 -24.01 7.23 -1.73
N LEU A 59 -23.16 6.26 -2.13
CA LEU A 59 -23.07 5.66 -3.47
C LEU A 59 -24.10 4.57 -3.80
N LEU A 60 -25.14 4.37 -2.99
CA LEU A 60 -26.28 3.50 -3.35
C LEU A 60 -27.42 4.32 -3.95
N ALA A 61 -27.16 4.97 -5.09
CA ALA A 61 -28.22 5.49 -5.94
C ALA A 61 -28.08 4.85 -7.34
N GLU A 62 -28.93 3.85 -7.57
CA GLU A 62 -29.27 3.35 -8.90
C GLU A 62 -29.86 4.51 -9.71
N ASP A 63 -29.10 5.06 -10.65
CA ASP A 63 -29.53 5.21 -12.04
C ASP A 63 -28.46 5.94 -12.86
N GLY A 64 -28.31 5.51 -14.12
CA GLY A 64 -27.27 5.90 -15.06
C GLY A 64 -27.31 7.34 -15.58
N GLU A 65 -27.49 8.34 -14.71
CA GLU A 65 -27.26 9.75 -15.05
C GLU A 65 -25.99 10.26 -14.37
N GLN A 66 -25.03 10.63 -15.22
CA GLN A 66 -23.70 11.10 -14.86
C GLN A 66 -23.74 12.52 -14.31
N THR A 67 -24.41 12.71 -13.17
CA THR A 67 -24.41 13.98 -12.44
C THR A 67 -23.05 14.18 -11.78
N SER A 68 -22.52 15.40 -11.82
CA SER A 68 -21.29 15.79 -11.14
C SER A 68 -21.51 15.68 -9.63
N TYR A 69 -21.22 14.51 -9.05
CA TYR A 69 -21.42 14.29 -7.63
C TYR A 69 -20.45 15.15 -6.83
N VAL A 70 -21.00 15.98 -5.95
CA VAL A 70 -20.26 16.88 -5.07
C VAL A 70 -20.74 16.70 -3.63
N PHE A 71 -19.88 16.94 -2.65
CA PHE A 71 -20.29 16.78 -1.25
C PHE A 71 -21.44 17.73 -0.86
N PRO A 72 -22.42 17.29 -0.06
CA PRO A 72 -23.59 18.09 0.30
C PRO A 72 -23.26 19.17 1.33
N ASP A 73 -24.08 20.22 1.40
CA ASP A 73 -23.93 21.29 2.40
C ASP A 73 -24.01 20.78 3.85
N SER A 74 -24.73 19.68 4.08
CA SER A 74 -24.78 19.02 5.39
C SER A 74 -23.42 18.46 5.80
N PHE A 75 -22.65 17.89 4.86
CA PHE A 75 -21.29 17.42 5.10
C PHE A 75 -20.39 18.59 5.46
N LYS A 76 -20.43 19.66 4.65
CA LYS A 76 -19.72 20.92 4.94
C LYS A 76 -20.03 21.46 6.33
N TYR A 77 -21.31 21.55 6.69
CA TYR A 77 -21.76 22.02 7.99
C TYR A 77 -21.19 21.16 9.12
N ILE A 78 -21.20 19.82 8.97
CA ILE A 78 -20.66 18.91 9.98
C ILE A 78 -19.15 19.12 10.15
N VAL A 79 -18.37 19.23 9.07
CA VAL A 79 -16.93 19.44 9.14
C VAL A 79 -16.61 20.80 9.77
N ASP A 80 -17.23 21.88 9.29
CA ASP A 80 -17.07 23.24 9.82
C ASP A 80 -17.42 23.30 11.32
N ARG A 81 -18.59 22.74 11.69
CA ARG A 81 -19.06 22.73 13.08
C ARG A 81 -18.10 21.94 13.98
N THR A 82 -17.61 20.82 13.49
CA THR A 82 -16.71 19.95 14.24
C THR A 82 -15.38 20.62 14.53
N LEU A 83 -14.74 21.19 13.49
CA LEU A 83 -13.48 21.91 13.63
C LEU A 83 -13.62 23.15 14.53
N ALA A 84 -14.77 23.83 14.50
CA ALA A 84 -15.08 24.95 15.38
C ALA A 84 -15.26 24.50 16.85
N LEU A 85 -15.94 23.37 17.09
CA LEU A 85 -16.14 22.82 18.44
C LEU A 85 -14.83 22.37 19.11
N GLN A 86 -13.86 21.95 18.30
CA GLN A 86 -12.53 21.59 18.78
C GLN A 86 -11.68 22.79 19.23
N CYS A 87 -12.04 24.02 18.85
CA CYS A 87 -11.25 25.24 19.17
C CYS A 87 -9.77 25.06 18.80
N ASP A 88 -8.81 25.38 19.67
CA ASP A 88 -7.36 25.27 19.39
C ASP A 88 -6.74 23.95 19.90
N TYR A 89 -7.54 22.94 20.21
CA TYR A 89 -7.02 21.64 20.67
C TYR A 89 -6.28 20.92 19.54
N SER A 90 -5.24 20.18 19.92
CA SER A 90 -4.37 19.45 18.99
C SER A 90 -5.12 18.30 18.32
N ILE A 91 -5.11 18.29 16.99
CA ILE A 91 -5.58 17.16 16.17
C ILE A 91 -4.34 16.37 15.76
N LYS A 92 -4.26 15.10 16.16
CA LYS A 92 -3.16 14.22 15.79
C LYS A 92 -3.40 13.50 14.47
N LYS A 93 -4.65 13.11 14.21
CA LYS A 93 -5.06 12.39 13.01
C LYS A 93 -6.31 13.02 12.39
N PHE A 94 -6.29 13.18 11.08
CA PHE A 94 -7.42 13.72 10.31
C PHE A 94 -7.56 12.93 9.02
N SER A 95 -8.75 12.41 8.79
CA SER A 95 -9.17 11.73 7.56
C SER A 95 -10.33 12.50 6.94
N LEU A 96 -10.21 12.81 5.64
CA LEU A 96 -11.23 13.51 4.87
C LEU A 96 -11.39 12.81 3.51
N LYS A 97 -12.58 12.24 3.30
CA LYS A 97 -13.00 11.65 2.03
C LYS A 97 -14.20 12.38 1.47
N CYS A 98 -14.04 12.99 0.30
CA CYS A 98 -15.10 13.79 -0.31
C CYS A 98 -14.95 13.91 -1.83
N HIS A 99 -16.08 14.15 -2.50
CA HIS A 99 -16.13 14.44 -3.93
C HIS A 99 -16.28 15.96 -4.16
N VAL A 100 -15.44 16.52 -5.02
CA VAL A 100 -15.41 17.94 -5.34
C VAL A 100 -15.73 18.13 -6.82
N GLY A 101 -16.61 19.08 -7.10
CA GLY A 101 -16.93 19.42 -8.49
C GLY A 101 -15.74 20.13 -9.15
N ALA A 102 -15.40 19.72 -10.39
CA ALA A 102 -14.23 20.24 -11.12
C ALA A 102 -14.20 21.77 -11.22
N GLU A 103 -15.37 22.41 -11.36
CA GLU A 103 -15.52 23.87 -11.47
C GLU A 103 -16.03 24.52 -10.16
N ASN A 104 -16.16 23.76 -9.08
CA ASN A 104 -16.69 24.24 -7.80
C ASN A 104 -15.58 24.79 -6.90
N GLU A 105 -15.10 25.99 -7.22
CA GLU A 105 -14.07 26.69 -6.45
C GLU A 105 -14.48 26.94 -4.99
N GLY A 106 -15.78 27.08 -4.71
CA GLY A 106 -16.29 27.22 -3.35
C GLY A 106 -16.03 25.99 -2.49
N GLN A 107 -16.20 24.79 -3.04
CA GLN A 107 -15.92 23.53 -2.35
C GLN A 107 -14.43 23.27 -2.22
N LYS A 108 -13.64 23.51 -3.27
CA LYS A 108 -12.17 23.45 -3.22
C LYS A 108 -11.62 24.36 -2.12
N ALA A 109 -12.14 25.59 -2.02
CA ALA A 109 -11.77 26.53 -0.96
C ALA A 109 -12.18 26.04 0.44
N CYS A 110 -13.29 25.32 0.58
CA CYS A 110 -13.68 24.70 1.86
C CYS A 110 -12.69 23.60 2.26
N VAL A 111 -12.36 22.69 1.34
CA VAL A 111 -11.38 21.62 1.56
C VAL A 111 -10.02 22.21 1.93
N GLY A 112 -9.53 23.18 1.17
CA GLY A 112 -8.27 23.88 1.47
C GLY A 112 -8.27 24.55 2.85
N ARG A 113 -9.40 25.13 3.28
CA ARG A 113 -9.55 25.72 4.62
C ARG A 113 -9.51 24.68 5.72
N TRP A 114 -10.19 23.53 5.54
CA TRP A 114 -10.16 22.44 6.51
C TRP A 114 -8.75 21.87 6.68
N ILE A 115 -8.06 21.62 5.57
CA ILE A 115 -6.67 21.13 5.59
C ILE A 115 -5.74 22.16 6.25
N SER A 116 -5.83 23.44 5.87
CA SER A 116 -5.02 24.50 6.48
C SER A 116 -5.24 24.60 7.99
N ASN A 117 -6.48 24.43 8.43
CA ASN A 117 -6.84 24.47 9.85
C ASN A 117 -6.16 23.35 10.64
N VAL A 118 -6.24 22.10 10.16
CA VAL A 118 -5.64 20.96 10.87
C VAL A 118 -4.12 20.94 10.78
N VAL A 119 -3.55 21.34 9.64
CA VAL A 119 -2.10 21.47 9.48
C VAL A 119 -1.54 22.55 10.41
N GLY A 120 -2.24 23.69 10.55
CA GLY A 120 -1.86 24.77 11.46
C GLY A 120 -1.83 24.37 12.94
N ARG A 121 -2.45 23.25 13.31
CA ARG A 121 -2.46 22.69 14.68
C ARG A 121 -1.36 21.66 14.94
N GLY A 122 -0.49 21.39 13.97
CA GLY A 122 0.63 20.46 14.13
C GLY A 122 0.23 18.99 14.07
N ILE A 123 -0.52 18.61 13.02
CA ILE A 123 -0.99 17.24 12.80
C ILE A 123 0.16 16.24 12.52
N PHE A 124 -0.04 14.97 12.90
CA PHE A 124 0.92 13.87 12.67
C PHE A 124 0.49 12.94 11.52
N GLU A 125 -0.80 12.65 11.39
CA GLU A 125 -1.34 11.78 10.34
C GLU A 125 -2.44 12.49 9.56
N LEU A 126 -2.26 12.60 8.25
CA LEU A 126 -3.25 13.19 7.35
C LEU A 126 -3.63 12.19 6.26
N ASP A 127 -4.93 11.93 6.11
CA ASP A 127 -5.50 11.04 5.10
C ASP A 127 -6.51 11.81 4.26
N LEU A 128 -6.21 11.99 2.97
CA LEU A 128 -7.01 12.78 2.04
C LEU A 128 -7.49 11.92 0.87
N GLY A 129 -8.76 11.52 0.93
CA GLY A 129 -9.46 10.87 -0.18
C GLY A 129 -10.33 11.85 -0.97
N ILE A 130 -9.69 12.71 -1.76
CA ILE A 130 -10.39 13.76 -2.52
C ILE A 130 -10.52 13.31 -3.97
N LYS A 131 -11.77 13.19 -4.44
CA LYS A 131 -12.08 12.93 -5.85
C LYS A 131 -12.49 14.23 -6.54
N ASP A 132 -11.65 14.69 -7.46
CA ASP A 132 -11.83 15.94 -8.20
C ASP A 132 -11.44 15.69 -9.68
N ARG A 133 -12.37 15.93 -10.61
CA ARG A 133 -12.11 15.75 -12.05
C ARG A 133 -11.26 16.89 -12.64
N GLY A 134 -10.98 17.94 -11.88
CA GLY A 134 -10.13 19.06 -12.27
C GLY A 134 -8.80 19.09 -11.51
N ILE A 135 -8.08 20.22 -11.64
CA ILE A 135 -6.91 20.50 -10.81
C ILE A 135 -7.38 20.90 -9.41
N HIS A 136 -6.80 20.26 -8.40
CA HIS A 136 -7.05 20.52 -6.99
C HIS A 136 -5.78 21.00 -6.28
N PHE A 137 -5.71 22.31 -6.00
CA PHE A 137 -4.58 22.87 -5.28
C PHE A 137 -4.71 22.60 -3.78
N LEU A 138 -3.82 21.75 -3.25
CA LEU A 138 -3.68 21.59 -1.81
C LEU A 138 -3.00 22.82 -1.19
N PRO A 139 -3.34 23.20 0.05
CA PRO A 139 -2.83 24.42 0.66
C PRO A 139 -1.30 24.34 0.85
N PRO A 140 -0.55 25.43 0.55
CA PRO A 140 0.91 25.49 0.71
C PRO A 140 1.43 25.04 2.07
N GLN A 141 0.67 25.31 3.13
CA GLN A 141 1.02 24.95 4.50
C GLN A 141 1.19 23.44 4.67
N LEU A 142 0.42 22.63 3.93
CA LEU A 142 0.53 21.18 3.95
C LEU A 142 1.93 20.76 3.53
N PHE A 143 2.49 21.37 2.49
CA PHE A 143 3.79 21.02 1.93
C PHE A 143 4.98 21.60 2.69
N ALA A 144 4.76 22.41 3.72
CA ALA A 144 5.81 23.03 4.54
C ALA A 144 5.73 22.64 6.02
N THR A 145 4.88 21.66 6.36
CA THR A 145 4.65 21.25 7.75
C THR A 145 5.81 20.41 8.30
N LYS A 146 6.18 20.68 9.55
CA LYS A 146 7.29 19.99 10.24
C LYS A 146 6.81 18.84 11.14
N THR A 147 5.51 18.68 11.33
CA THR A 147 4.94 17.73 12.30
C THR A 147 4.41 16.45 11.65
N LEU A 148 4.11 16.50 10.36
CA LEU A 148 3.46 15.40 9.64
C LEU A 148 4.41 14.21 9.51
N VAL A 149 3.97 13.06 10.00
CA VAL A 149 4.70 11.79 10.00
C VAL A 149 4.15 10.83 8.94
N LYS A 150 2.83 10.84 8.72
CA LYS A 150 2.15 10.04 7.71
C LYS A 150 1.24 10.90 6.85
N LEU A 151 1.38 10.75 5.54
CA LEU A 151 0.51 11.39 4.54
C LEU A 151 -0.05 10.33 3.62
N THR A 152 -1.37 10.28 3.51
CA THR A 152 -2.11 9.50 2.51
C THR A 152 -2.82 10.49 1.59
N LEU A 153 -2.60 10.37 0.29
CA LEU A 153 -3.28 11.13 -0.76
C LEU A 153 -3.94 10.13 -1.72
N GLY A 154 -5.25 10.24 -1.96
CA GLY A 154 -5.86 9.51 -3.09
C GLY A 154 -7.38 9.40 -3.15
N THR A 155 -7.94 9.84 -4.27
CA THR A 155 -8.70 9.00 -5.23
C THR A 155 -8.99 9.85 -6.47
N GLU A 156 -8.28 9.62 -7.58
CA GLU A 156 -8.37 10.36 -8.86
C GLU A 156 -8.11 11.88 -8.70
N LEU A 157 -6.97 12.25 -8.10
CA LEU A 157 -6.65 13.64 -7.75
C LEU A 157 -5.54 14.21 -8.64
N TYR A 158 -5.76 15.33 -9.33
CA TYR A 158 -4.68 16.03 -10.03
C TYR A 158 -4.21 17.27 -9.26
N LEU A 159 -2.96 17.25 -8.79
CA LEU A 159 -2.40 18.33 -7.96
C LEU A 159 -1.79 19.49 -8.76
N GLY A 160 -1.65 19.33 -10.07
CA GLY A 160 -0.88 20.27 -10.91
C GLY A 160 0.57 20.37 -10.45
N LYS A 161 1.18 21.55 -10.67
CA LYS A 161 2.55 21.84 -10.28
C LYS A 161 2.70 21.94 -8.76
N LEU A 162 3.58 21.14 -8.18
CA LEU A 162 3.96 21.27 -6.78
C LEU A 162 4.86 22.50 -6.55
N PRO A 163 4.74 23.15 -5.39
CA PRO A 163 5.61 24.27 -5.05
C PRO A 163 7.06 23.80 -4.86
N SER A 164 8.03 24.56 -5.36
CA SER A 164 9.46 24.21 -5.25
C SER A 164 10.03 24.20 -3.83
N TYR A 165 9.27 24.71 -2.85
CA TYR A 165 9.67 24.80 -1.44
C TYR A 165 9.12 23.66 -0.57
N VAL A 166 8.63 22.56 -1.16
CA VAL A 166 8.15 21.40 -0.40
C VAL A 166 9.22 20.95 0.60
N SER A 167 8.83 20.89 1.87
CA SER A 167 9.68 20.47 2.98
C SER A 167 8.81 19.82 4.05
N LEU A 168 8.93 18.49 4.14
CA LEU A 168 8.23 17.63 5.07
C LEU A 168 9.26 16.84 5.92
N PRO A 169 10.01 17.52 6.80
CA PRO A 169 11.20 16.97 7.45
C PRO A 169 10.93 15.83 8.44
N SER A 170 9.67 15.58 8.79
CA SER A 170 9.26 14.51 9.72
C SER A 170 8.50 13.37 9.03
N LEU A 171 8.25 13.47 7.71
CA LEU A 171 7.42 12.52 7.00
C LEU A 171 8.16 11.19 6.81
N LYS A 172 7.62 10.13 7.38
CA LYS A 172 8.16 8.76 7.33
C LYS A 172 7.40 7.85 6.39
N ILE A 173 6.10 8.08 6.24
CA ILE A 173 5.20 7.21 5.47
C ILE A 173 4.41 8.07 4.49
N LEU A 174 4.52 7.76 3.20
CA LEU A 174 3.77 8.40 2.13
C LEU A 174 3.01 7.33 1.34
N PHE A 175 1.69 7.46 1.31
CA PHE A 175 0.82 6.64 0.49
C PHE A 175 0.15 7.51 -0.58
N ILE A 176 0.27 7.08 -1.82
CA ILE A 176 -0.27 7.73 -3.00
C ILE A 176 -1.17 6.72 -3.71
N ASP A 177 -2.44 7.06 -3.88
CA ASP A 177 -3.40 6.29 -4.66
C ASP A 177 -4.04 7.16 -5.74
N THR A 178 -3.68 6.88 -6.99
CA THR A 178 -4.23 7.50 -8.19
C THR A 178 -4.17 9.04 -8.10
N VAL A 179 -2.96 9.56 -7.85
CA VAL A 179 -2.67 11.00 -7.75
C VAL A 179 -1.73 11.42 -8.87
N PHE A 180 -2.13 12.43 -9.64
CA PHE A 180 -1.41 12.92 -10.79
C PHE A 180 -0.57 14.15 -10.40
N PHE A 181 0.68 14.17 -10.82
CA PHE A 181 1.64 15.26 -10.63
C PHE A 181 2.08 15.81 -12.00
N GLU A 182 2.62 17.03 -12.05
CA GLU A 182 3.42 17.43 -13.22
C GLU A 182 4.63 16.52 -13.38
N TYR A 183 5.18 16.47 -14.60
CA TYR A 183 6.35 15.66 -14.93
C TYR A 183 7.46 15.90 -13.90
N GLU A 184 8.03 14.80 -13.37
CA GLU A 184 9.14 14.81 -12.41
C GLU A 184 8.84 15.32 -10.98
N ASP A 185 7.70 15.97 -10.73
CA ASP A 185 7.39 16.60 -9.43
C ASP A 185 7.33 15.59 -8.26
N LEU A 186 6.87 14.36 -8.50
CA LEU A 186 6.87 13.32 -7.47
C LEU A 186 8.28 13.13 -6.90
N CYS A 187 9.28 12.90 -7.74
CA CYS A 187 10.63 12.58 -7.30
C CYS A 187 11.43 13.83 -6.92
N PHE A 188 11.44 14.84 -7.78
CA PHE A 188 12.35 15.97 -7.66
C PHE A 188 11.82 17.09 -6.76
N VAL A 189 10.53 17.06 -6.40
CA VAL A 189 9.92 18.05 -5.52
C VAL A 189 9.37 17.38 -4.25
N LEU A 190 8.44 16.42 -4.37
CA LEU A 190 7.79 15.82 -3.20
C LEU A 190 8.74 14.92 -2.41
N LEU A 191 9.32 13.90 -3.04
CA LEU A 191 10.23 12.96 -2.36
C LEU A 191 11.53 13.65 -1.92
N ALA A 192 12.07 14.56 -2.75
CA ALA A 192 13.23 15.39 -2.39
C ALA A 192 13.00 16.26 -1.14
N GLY A 193 11.76 16.71 -0.92
CA GLY A 193 11.36 17.46 0.27
C GLY A 193 11.16 16.61 1.53
N CYS A 194 11.27 15.28 1.45
CA CYS A 194 11.01 14.33 2.55
C CYS A 194 12.30 13.60 2.98
N PRO A 195 13.22 14.24 3.71
CA PRO A 195 14.57 13.71 4.00
C PRO A 195 14.62 12.51 4.97
N VAL A 196 13.48 12.08 5.53
CA VAL A 196 13.39 10.94 6.47
C VAL A 196 12.33 9.93 6.05
N LEU A 197 11.92 9.95 4.77
CA LEU A 197 10.90 9.05 4.25
C LEU A 197 11.41 7.61 4.24
N GLU A 198 10.73 6.72 4.97
CA GLU A 198 11.10 5.31 5.15
C GLU A 198 10.21 4.40 4.29
N GLU A 199 8.91 4.70 4.19
CA GLU A 199 7.93 3.89 3.46
C GLU A 199 7.21 4.72 2.38
N LEU A 200 7.23 4.21 1.15
CA LEU A 200 6.52 4.77 0.00
C LEU A 200 5.60 3.71 -0.61
N SER A 201 4.34 4.05 -0.78
CA SER A 201 3.36 3.24 -1.51
C SER A 201 2.77 4.07 -2.63
N VAL A 202 2.87 3.58 -3.86
CA VAL A 202 2.36 4.24 -5.06
C VAL A 202 1.44 3.27 -5.80
N HIS A 203 0.15 3.56 -5.80
CA HIS A 203 -0.88 2.77 -6.45
C HIS A 203 -1.50 3.62 -7.55
N HIS A 204 -1.54 3.11 -8.78
CA HIS A 204 -2.18 3.80 -9.90
C HIS A 204 -3.03 2.82 -10.70
N HIS A 205 -4.31 3.17 -10.81
CA HIS A 205 -5.29 2.38 -11.54
C HIS A 205 -5.71 3.02 -12.89
N ASP A 206 -5.06 4.11 -13.30
CA ASP A 206 -5.34 4.86 -14.54
C ASP A 206 -4.06 5.40 -15.23
N GLN A 207 -4.18 6.07 -16.38
CA GLN A 207 -3.14 6.33 -17.40
C GLN A 207 -2.02 7.36 -17.07
N ALA A 208 -1.54 7.47 -15.83
CA ALA A 208 -0.33 8.28 -15.58
C ALA A 208 0.72 7.59 -14.74
N ILE A 209 1.97 7.83 -15.12
CA ILE A 209 3.12 7.07 -14.68
C ILE A 209 4.23 8.06 -14.31
N PRO A 210 4.86 7.92 -13.13
CA PRO A 210 6.18 8.47 -12.93
C PRO A 210 7.20 7.64 -13.72
N HIS A 211 7.91 8.25 -14.66
CA HIS A 211 8.98 7.60 -15.43
C HIS A 211 10.14 7.07 -14.58
N THR A 212 10.29 7.64 -13.38
CA THR A 212 11.36 7.31 -12.43
C THR A 212 10.80 7.40 -11.02
N ILE A 213 11.18 6.45 -10.16
CA ILE A 213 11.03 6.54 -8.70
C ILE A 213 12.44 6.60 -8.10
N SER A 214 12.81 7.76 -7.57
CA SER A 214 14.12 7.99 -6.97
C SER A 214 13.97 8.55 -5.55
N SER A 215 14.70 7.96 -4.61
CA SER A 215 14.83 8.47 -3.24
C SER A 215 16.03 7.83 -2.53
N PRO A 216 16.86 8.63 -1.84
CA PRO A 216 17.96 8.08 -1.07
C PRO A 216 17.55 7.54 0.31
N THR A 217 16.31 7.75 0.77
CA THR A 217 15.91 7.43 2.16
C THR A 217 14.94 6.26 2.28
N VAL A 218 14.17 6.01 1.22
CA VAL A 218 13.11 4.98 1.22
C VAL A 218 13.71 3.60 1.42
N LYS A 219 13.16 2.88 2.40
CA LYS A 219 13.53 1.51 2.76
C LYS A 219 12.50 0.49 2.31
N ARG A 220 11.23 0.89 2.22
CA ARG A 220 10.13 0.01 1.81
C ARG A 220 9.32 0.68 0.71
N LEU A 221 9.23 0.00 -0.43
CA LEU A 221 8.48 0.46 -1.60
C LEU A 221 7.40 -0.56 -1.93
N SER A 222 6.18 -0.07 -2.13
CA SER A 222 5.09 -0.80 -2.75
C SER A 222 4.62 -0.05 -3.98
N VAL A 223 4.63 -0.70 -5.13
CA VAL A 223 4.16 -0.15 -6.40
C VAL A 223 3.14 -1.11 -6.97
N ASP A 224 1.92 -0.60 -7.19
CA ASP A 224 0.85 -1.34 -7.88
C ASP A 224 0.33 -0.48 -9.02
N TYR A 225 0.86 -0.78 -10.19
CA TYR A 225 0.49 -0.16 -11.44
C TYR A 225 -0.35 -1.16 -12.24
N ASN A 226 -1.35 -0.66 -12.96
CA ASN A 226 -2.20 -1.47 -13.82
C ASN A 226 -2.14 -0.93 -15.25
N LEU A 227 -0.92 -0.68 -15.73
CA LEU A 227 -0.65 0.14 -16.91
C LEU A 227 -0.67 -0.68 -18.20
N HIS A 228 -1.52 -0.30 -19.15
CA HIS A 228 -1.66 -0.98 -20.44
C HIS A 228 -0.87 -0.31 -21.59
N SER A 229 0.24 0.39 -21.30
CA SER A 229 0.97 1.21 -22.27
C SER A 229 2.43 0.79 -22.48
N GLU A 230 2.99 1.20 -23.63
CA GLU A 230 4.44 1.16 -23.89
C GLU A 230 5.12 2.22 -23.03
N SER A 231 5.50 1.83 -21.82
CA SER A 231 6.08 2.75 -20.85
C SER A 231 7.37 2.19 -20.28
N GLU A 232 8.16 3.07 -19.69
CA GLU A 232 9.43 2.78 -19.06
C GLU A 232 9.36 3.22 -17.61
N LEU A 233 10.04 2.47 -16.74
CA LEU A 233 10.14 2.80 -15.32
C LEU A 233 11.56 2.58 -14.84
N SER A 234 12.15 3.62 -14.25
CA SER A 234 13.44 3.54 -13.59
C SER A 234 13.30 3.54 -12.07
N PHE A 235 14.13 2.75 -11.40
CA PHE A 235 14.26 2.73 -9.95
C PHE A 235 15.66 3.24 -9.56
N ASP A 236 15.70 4.26 -8.71
CA ASP A 236 16.94 4.74 -8.11
C ASP A 236 16.78 4.87 -6.59
N LEU A 237 16.87 3.72 -5.91
CA LEU A 237 16.57 3.55 -4.50
C LEU A 237 17.71 2.74 -3.83
N PRO A 238 18.90 3.33 -3.66
CA PRO A 238 20.10 2.60 -3.21
C PRO A 238 19.97 1.98 -1.81
N ASN A 239 19.10 2.53 -0.96
CA ASN A 239 18.87 2.08 0.42
C ASN A 239 17.56 1.27 0.58
N LEU A 240 16.94 0.84 -0.52
CA LEU A 240 15.71 0.04 -0.47
C LEU A 240 15.99 -1.35 0.12
N GLU A 241 15.22 -1.77 1.11
CA GLU A 241 15.33 -3.07 1.79
C GLU A 241 14.19 -4.02 1.36
N TYR A 242 13.00 -3.48 1.07
CA TYR A 242 11.81 -4.22 0.68
C TYR A 242 11.14 -3.63 -0.57
N LEU A 243 10.85 -4.46 -1.57
CA LEU A 243 10.12 -4.12 -2.77
C LEU A 243 8.88 -5.02 -2.94
N ASP A 244 7.73 -4.41 -3.12
CA ASP A 244 6.51 -5.06 -3.61
C ASP A 244 6.11 -4.40 -4.93
N TYR A 245 6.20 -5.11 -6.04
CA TYR A 245 5.99 -4.57 -7.37
C TYR A 245 4.99 -5.40 -8.17
N SER A 246 3.84 -4.79 -8.44
CA SER A 246 2.76 -5.31 -9.27
C SER A 246 2.58 -4.37 -10.46
N ASP A 247 2.75 -4.87 -11.68
CA ASP A 247 2.49 -4.12 -12.92
C ASP A 247 2.37 -5.03 -14.13
N PHE A 248 1.93 -4.49 -15.27
CA PHE A 248 2.25 -5.10 -16.54
C PHE A 248 3.74 -5.00 -16.85
N SER A 249 4.27 -6.02 -17.52
CA SER A 249 5.62 -6.03 -18.01
C SER A 249 5.82 -4.88 -19.01
N LEU A 250 6.60 -3.88 -18.61
CA LEU A 250 6.94 -2.69 -19.36
C LEU A 250 7.83 -2.96 -20.57
N TYR A 251 7.99 -1.95 -21.44
CA TYR A 251 8.88 -2.01 -22.58
C TYR A 251 10.33 -2.20 -22.13
N GLU A 252 10.78 -1.35 -21.20
CA GLU A 252 12.11 -1.39 -20.64
C GLU A 252 12.13 -0.84 -19.20
N TYR A 253 13.17 -1.22 -18.46
CA TYR A 253 13.54 -0.62 -17.17
C TYR A 253 14.92 0.01 -17.30
N PRO A 254 15.05 1.26 -17.77
CA PRO A 254 16.33 1.82 -18.23
C PRO A 254 17.41 1.84 -17.13
N GLN A 255 17.02 2.18 -15.90
CA GLN A 255 17.90 2.19 -14.74
C GLN A 255 17.25 1.51 -13.54
N VAL A 256 17.94 0.55 -12.93
CA VAL A 256 17.47 -0.16 -11.73
C VAL A 256 18.61 -0.24 -10.70
N ASN A 257 18.67 0.75 -9.82
CA ASN A 257 19.57 0.80 -8.68
C ASN A 257 18.82 0.40 -7.41
N LEU A 258 19.01 -0.85 -6.99
CA LEU A 258 18.39 -1.50 -5.83
C LEU A 258 19.44 -2.27 -5.00
N GLU A 259 20.61 -1.68 -4.80
CA GLU A 259 21.80 -2.38 -4.28
C GLU A 259 21.60 -3.01 -2.89
N SER A 260 20.82 -2.36 -2.01
CA SER A 260 20.55 -2.82 -0.63
C SER A 260 19.33 -3.75 -0.48
N LEU A 261 18.72 -4.18 -1.59
CA LEU A 261 17.45 -4.89 -1.55
C LEU A 261 17.59 -6.29 -0.92
N VAL A 262 16.76 -6.56 0.10
CA VAL A 262 16.75 -7.83 0.84
C VAL A 262 15.57 -8.70 0.42
N GLU A 263 14.38 -8.12 0.30
CA GLU A 263 13.16 -8.84 -0.08
C GLU A 263 12.49 -8.19 -1.30
N ALA A 264 12.13 -9.01 -2.29
CA ALA A 264 11.40 -8.58 -3.47
C ALA A 264 10.17 -9.46 -3.72
N LYS A 265 9.04 -8.83 -4.01
CA LYS A 265 7.82 -9.47 -4.51
C LYS A 265 7.49 -8.90 -5.87
N LEU A 266 7.39 -9.79 -6.86
CA LEU A 266 7.05 -9.42 -8.23
C LEU A 266 5.73 -10.08 -8.64
N ASP A 267 4.76 -9.27 -9.05
CA ASP A 267 3.54 -9.69 -9.76
C ASP A 267 3.43 -8.98 -11.12
N LEU A 268 4.09 -9.56 -12.12
CA LEU A 268 4.20 -8.99 -13.46
C LEU A 268 3.20 -9.64 -14.41
N PHE A 269 2.32 -8.85 -14.99
CA PHE A 269 1.33 -9.31 -15.96
C PHE A 269 1.84 -9.13 -17.38
N ARG A 270 1.49 -10.04 -18.29
CA ARG A 270 1.76 -9.83 -19.71
C ARG A 270 0.80 -8.77 -20.25
N ALA A 271 1.34 -7.67 -20.78
CA ALA A 271 0.53 -6.71 -21.53
C ALA A 271 0.05 -7.32 -22.85
N GLY A 272 -1.24 -7.21 -23.14
CA GLY A 272 -1.83 -7.76 -24.37
C GLY A 272 -1.38 -7.06 -25.65
N ASN A 273 -1.01 -5.78 -25.55
CA ASN A 273 -0.73 -4.91 -26.68
C ASN A 273 0.77 -4.68 -26.94
N LEU A 274 1.64 -5.02 -25.98
CA LEU A 274 3.09 -4.86 -26.09
C LEU A 274 3.70 -6.06 -26.82
N GLU A 275 4.31 -5.83 -27.98
CA GLU A 275 4.93 -6.92 -28.74
C GLU A 275 6.08 -7.58 -27.96
N ARG A 276 6.87 -6.78 -27.21
CA ARG A 276 8.12 -7.24 -26.58
C ARG A 276 8.46 -6.53 -25.26
N PRO A 277 7.95 -6.99 -24.12
CA PRO A 277 8.47 -6.55 -22.82
C PRO A 277 9.90 -7.03 -22.57
N ASP A 278 10.69 -6.18 -21.90
CA ASP A 278 12.02 -6.52 -21.41
C ASP A 278 12.14 -6.24 -19.90
N VAL A 279 12.34 -7.31 -19.13
CA VAL A 279 12.53 -7.25 -17.67
C VAL A 279 14.00 -7.47 -17.27
N THR A 280 14.94 -7.44 -18.23
CA THR A 280 16.35 -7.77 -17.99
C THR A 280 16.94 -6.93 -16.87
N ASN A 281 16.84 -5.61 -16.95
CA ASN A 281 17.41 -4.71 -15.94
C ASN A 281 16.70 -4.83 -14.59
N LEU A 282 15.38 -5.09 -14.56
CA LEU A 282 14.66 -5.36 -13.33
C LEU A 282 15.19 -6.62 -12.63
N ILE A 283 15.34 -7.72 -13.37
CA ILE A 283 15.88 -8.98 -12.84
C ILE A 283 17.34 -8.83 -12.40
N MET A 284 18.13 -8.06 -13.14
CA MET A 284 19.51 -7.75 -12.75
C MET A 284 19.58 -6.87 -11.49
N GLY A 285 18.65 -5.93 -11.32
CA GLY A 285 18.59 -5.04 -10.15
C GLY A 285 18.27 -5.77 -8.85
N ILE A 286 17.42 -6.80 -8.90
CA ILE A 286 17.04 -7.59 -7.71
C ILE A 286 17.98 -8.76 -7.42
N ARG A 287 19.13 -8.89 -8.10
CA ARG A 287 20.02 -10.07 -7.98
C ARG A 287 20.57 -10.33 -6.57
N ASN A 288 20.59 -9.32 -5.70
CA ASN A 288 21.20 -9.37 -4.38
C ASN A 288 20.25 -9.84 -3.26
N VAL A 289 18.97 -10.06 -3.56
CA VAL A 289 17.94 -10.39 -2.56
C VAL A 289 18.20 -11.70 -1.81
N GLU A 290 17.75 -11.74 -0.57
CA GLU A 290 17.69 -12.94 0.26
C GLU A 290 16.35 -13.67 0.13
N ILE A 291 15.27 -12.91 -0.12
CA ILE A 291 13.90 -13.42 -0.25
C ILE A 291 13.31 -12.92 -1.56
N LEU A 292 12.87 -13.85 -2.42
CA LEU A 292 12.23 -13.53 -3.69
C LEU A 292 10.87 -14.22 -3.81
N HIS A 293 9.84 -13.45 -4.07
CA HIS A 293 8.50 -13.96 -4.40
C HIS A 293 8.15 -13.65 -5.84
N LEU A 294 7.89 -14.69 -6.63
CA LEU A 294 7.42 -14.58 -8.01
C LEU A 294 6.01 -15.14 -8.12
N SER A 295 5.07 -14.29 -8.52
CA SER A 295 3.73 -14.73 -8.88
C SER A 295 3.74 -15.67 -10.11
N PRO A 296 2.69 -16.46 -10.34
CA PRO A 296 2.55 -17.23 -11.57
C PRO A 296 2.65 -16.39 -12.85
N SER A 297 2.15 -15.15 -12.80
CA SER A 297 2.20 -14.20 -13.92
C SER A 297 3.65 -13.77 -14.20
N SER A 298 4.40 -13.42 -13.13
CA SER A 298 5.82 -13.05 -13.22
C SER A 298 6.66 -14.15 -13.86
N VAL A 299 6.45 -15.39 -13.43
CA VAL A 299 7.15 -16.55 -13.99
C VAL A 299 6.92 -16.68 -15.49
N ASP A 300 5.69 -16.47 -15.97
CA ASP A 300 5.36 -16.53 -17.39
C ASP A 300 6.00 -15.39 -18.21
N VAL A 301 6.07 -14.17 -17.65
CA VAL A 301 6.78 -13.03 -18.24
C VAL A 301 8.27 -13.33 -18.35
N ILE A 302 8.93 -13.71 -17.25
CA ILE A 302 10.37 -14.00 -17.21
C ILE A 302 10.72 -15.16 -18.15
N CYS A 303 9.91 -16.23 -18.18
CA CYS A 303 10.07 -17.34 -19.13
C CYS A 303 10.06 -16.86 -20.59
N SER A 304 9.20 -15.91 -20.90
CA SER A 304 9.07 -15.36 -22.25
C SER A 304 10.30 -14.53 -22.63
N CYS A 305 10.84 -13.74 -21.71
CA CYS A 305 12.08 -12.99 -21.91
C CYS A 305 13.30 -13.92 -22.03
N CYS A 306 13.38 -15.01 -21.25
CA CYS A 306 14.46 -16.00 -21.36
C CYS A 306 14.54 -16.64 -22.75
N LYS A 307 13.40 -16.93 -23.37
CA LYS A 307 13.36 -17.45 -24.76
C LYS A 307 13.87 -16.44 -25.79
N ARG A 308 13.85 -15.16 -25.46
CA ARG A 308 14.28 -14.05 -26.32
C ARG A 308 15.72 -13.61 -26.04
N GLY A 309 16.41 -14.26 -25.10
CA GLY A 309 17.83 -14.02 -24.83
C GLY A 309 18.15 -13.48 -23.44
N LEU A 310 17.15 -13.28 -22.56
CA LEU A 310 17.42 -12.93 -21.16
C LEU A 310 18.26 -14.04 -20.49
N ILE A 311 19.39 -13.65 -19.91
CA ILE A 311 20.24 -14.49 -19.08
C ILE A 311 19.95 -14.14 -17.63
N LEU A 312 19.53 -15.14 -16.83
CA LEU A 312 19.30 -14.94 -15.41
C LEU A 312 20.63 -14.66 -14.68
N PRO A 313 20.66 -13.68 -13.76
CA PRO A 313 21.81 -13.46 -12.89
C PRO A 313 21.99 -14.61 -11.91
N VAL A 314 23.19 -14.69 -11.34
CA VAL A 314 23.44 -15.50 -10.15
C VAL A 314 22.85 -14.77 -8.94
N PHE A 315 21.92 -15.42 -8.24
CA PHE A 315 21.33 -14.94 -6.99
C PHE A 315 22.17 -15.45 -5.80
N SER A 316 23.31 -14.80 -5.55
CA SER A 316 24.33 -15.30 -4.60
C SER A 316 23.88 -15.29 -3.14
N ASN A 317 22.83 -14.54 -2.82
CA ASN A 317 22.30 -14.38 -1.46
C ASN A 317 20.91 -14.96 -1.28
N LEU A 318 20.28 -15.50 -2.32
CA LEU A 318 18.90 -15.97 -2.22
C LEU A 318 18.81 -17.22 -1.33
N ILE A 319 18.07 -17.09 -0.23
CA ILE A 319 17.83 -18.13 0.77
C ILE A 319 16.40 -18.67 0.61
N ASN A 320 15.43 -17.78 0.35
CA ASN A 320 14.02 -18.11 0.26
C ASN A 320 13.45 -17.74 -1.12
N LEU A 321 12.94 -18.73 -1.85
CA LEU A 321 12.26 -18.53 -3.13
C LEU A 321 10.81 -18.96 -3.01
N SER A 322 9.88 -18.05 -3.25
CA SER A 322 8.48 -18.36 -3.49
C SER A 322 8.19 -18.29 -5.00
N PHE A 323 7.63 -19.37 -5.53
CA PHE A 323 7.50 -19.59 -6.96
C PHE A 323 6.10 -20.11 -7.31
N GLY A 324 5.30 -19.28 -7.96
CA GLY A 324 4.03 -19.70 -8.55
C GLY A 324 4.21 -20.17 -9.99
N SER A 325 3.60 -21.29 -10.37
CA SER A 325 3.59 -21.69 -11.79
C SER A 325 2.35 -22.46 -12.20
N LYS A 326 1.84 -22.15 -13.39
CA LYS A 326 0.66 -22.78 -13.99
C LYS A 326 0.98 -23.67 -15.19
N ASN A 327 2.25 -23.75 -15.63
CA ASN A 327 2.60 -24.48 -16.85
C ASN A 327 4.05 -25.02 -16.87
N LYS A 328 4.31 -25.97 -17.79
CA LYS A 328 5.62 -26.62 -17.99
C LYS A 328 6.81 -25.66 -18.21
N ARG A 329 6.58 -24.47 -18.77
CA ARG A 329 7.68 -23.51 -19.02
C ARG A 329 8.20 -22.93 -17.71
N GLY A 330 7.31 -22.66 -16.75
CA GLY A 330 7.72 -22.20 -15.43
C GLY A 330 8.59 -23.22 -14.70
N TRP A 331 8.31 -24.51 -14.81
CA TRP A 331 9.18 -25.55 -14.23
C TRP A 331 10.61 -25.53 -14.81
N LYS A 332 10.77 -25.25 -16.11
CA LYS A 332 12.11 -25.07 -16.71
C LYS A 332 12.81 -23.82 -16.17
N LEU A 333 12.06 -22.74 -15.93
CA LEU A 333 12.61 -21.54 -15.30
C LEU A 333 13.05 -21.83 -13.87
N LEU A 334 12.24 -22.54 -13.08
CA LEU A 334 12.60 -22.95 -11.72
C LEU A 334 13.90 -23.75 -11.73
N ALA A 335 14.03 -24.73 -12.62
CA ALA A 335 15.28 -25.50 -12.77
C ALA A 335 16.49 -24.61 -13.09
N ASN A 336 16.32 -23.55 -13.89
CA ASN A 336 17.39 -22.59 -14.14
C ASN A 336 17.68 -21.72 -12.91
N MET A 337 16.66 -21.22 -12.20
CA MET A 337 16.83 -20.43 -10.99
C MET A 337 17.52 -21.21 -9.88
N LEU A 338 17.21 -22.50 -9.71
CA LEU A 338 17.91 -23.37 -8.76
C LEU A 338 19.41 -23.46 -9.04
N LYS A 339 19.83 -23.52 -10.32
CA LYS A 339 21.26 -23.51 -10.67
C LYS A 339 21.91 -22.17 -10.35
N GLN A 340 21.15 -21.09 -10.47
CA GLN A 340 21.63 -19.72 -10.23
C GLN A 340 21.56 -19.30 -8.75
N SER A 341 21.03 -20.15 -7.86
CA SER A 341 20.79 -19.80 -6.45
C SER A 341 21.53 -20.77 -5.51
N PRO A 342 22.86 -20.61 -5.35
CA PRO A 342 23.70 -21.59 -4.65
C PRO A 342 23.41 -21.71 -3.14
N LYS A 343 22.80 -20.70 -2.52
CA LYS A 343 22.46 -20.66 -1.09
C LYS A 343 20.99 -20.94 -0.80
N LEU A 344 20.19 -21.31 -1.81
CA LEU A 344 18.75 -21.48 -1.62
C LEU A 344 18.44 -22.63 -0.65
N GLU A 345 17.76 -22.32 0.45
CA GLU A 345 17.40 -23.28 1.49
C GLU A 345 15.90 -23.55 1.54
N THR A 346 15.06 -22.53 1.30
CA THR A 346 13.60 -22.64 1.36
C THR A 346 12.99 -22.42 -0.01
N LEU A 347 12.18 -23.37 -0.46
CA LEU A 347 11.38 -23.26 -1.68
C LEU A 347 9.90 -23.33 -1.32
N ILE A 348 9.15 -22.30 -1.68
CA ILE A 348 7.69 -22.25 -1.55
C ILE A 348 7.09 -22.34 -2.95
N ILE A 349 6.28 -23.36 -3.21
CA ILE A 349 5.58 -23.53 -4.49
C ILE A 349 4.12 -23.15 -4.30
N GLN A 350 3.62 -22.22 -5.11
CA GLN A 350 2.25 -21.72 -5.04
C GLN A 350 1.40 -22.20 -6.23
N ASP A 351 0.12 -22.41 -5.98
CA ASP A 351 -0.92 -22.70 -6.98
C ASP A 351 -0.61 -23.90 -7.88
N LEU A 352 -0.13 -24.99 -7.25
CA LEU A 352 0.20 -26.21 -7.96
C LEU A 352 -1.06 -26.95 -8.43
N LYS A 353 -1.45 -26.72 -9.69
CA LYS A 353 -2.55 -27.46 -10.37
C LYS A 353 -2.07 -28.68 -11.15
N GLY A 354 -0.82 -29.10 -10.94
CA GLY A 354 -0.18 -30.27 -11.56
C GLY A 354 1.33 -30.06 -11.80
N TYR A 355 2.11 -31.14 -11.64
CA TYR A 355 3.55 -31.17 -11.94
C TYR A 355 3.80 -32.01 -13.19
N THR A 356 4.35 -31.41 -14.26
CA THR A 356 4.70 -32.18 -15.46
C THR A 356 6.02 -32.89 -15.24
N TRP A 357 6.00 -34.22 -15.16
CA TRP A 357 7.10 -35.14 -14.82
C TRP A 357 8.33 -35.11 -15.76
N ASP A 358 8.39 -34.17 -16.69
CA ASP A 358 9.36 -34.13 -17.79
C ASP A 358 10.45 -33.07 -17.63
N VAL A 359 10.48 -32.35 -16.50
CA VAL A 359 11.55 -31.42 -16.15
C VAL A 359 12.40 -32.02 -15.04
N SER A 360 13.65 -32.37 -15.37
CA SER A 360 14.61 -32.82 -14.36
C SER A 360 15.14 -31.61 -13.56
N MET A 361 15.02 -31.69 -12.24
CA MET A 361 15.55 -30.66 -11.35
C MET A 361 17.06 -30.85 -11.15
N PRO A 362 17.85 -29.78 -11.16
CA PRO A 362 19.27 -29.85 -10.85
C PRO A 362 19.50 -30.19 -9.39
N SER A 363 20.72 -30.64 -9.07
CA SER A 363 21.19 -30.67 -7.69
C SER A 363 21.11 -29.26 -7.10
N ASN A 364 20.58 -29.16 -5.88
CA ASN A 364 20.26 -27.91 -5.21
C ASN A 364 20.45 -28.06 -3.69
N GLN A 365 20.45 -26.94 -2.96
CA GLN A 365 20.64 -26.90 -1.51
C GLN A 365 19.33 -26.78 -0.71
N VAL A 366 18.16 -26.94 -1.36
CA VAL A 366 16.86 -26.81 -0.71
C VAL A 366 16.73 -27.83 0.44
N LYS A 367 16.32 -27.34 1.60
CA LYS A 367 16.09 -28.10 2.84
C LYS A 367 14.60 -28.07 3.22
N ALA A 368 13.93 -26.95 3.01
CA ALA A 368 12.50 -26.79 3.30
C ALA A 368 11.70 -26.60 2.00
N LEU A 369 10.67 -27.42 1.81
CA LEU A 369 9.74 -27.32 0.70
C LEU A 369 8.33 -27.06 1.24
N HIS A 370 7.76 -25.91 0.93
CA HIS A 370 6.37 -25.60 1.27
C HIS A 370 5.54 -25.60 0.00
N VAL A 371 4.39 -26.25 0.01
CA VAL A 371 3.45 -26.26 -1.10
C VAL A 371 2.13 -25.67 -0.64
N LEU A 372 1.78 -24.53 -1.22
CA LEU A 372 0.57 -23.76 -0.90
C LEU A 372 -0.49 -23.98 -1.98
N ASN A 373 -1.76 -24.12 -1.57
CA ASN A 373 -2.90 -24.35 -2.47
C ASN A 373 -2.69 -25.59 -3.38
N TYR A 374 -2.37 -26.73 -2.77
CA TYR A 374 -2.10 -27.96 -3.50
C TYR A 374 -3.37 -28.55 -4.12
N GLY A 375 -3.41 -28.63 -5.46
CA GLY A 375 -4.52 -29.22 -6.21
C GLY A 375 -4.17 -30.53 -6.93
N GLY A 376 -2.98 -31.10 -6.65
CA GLY A 376 -2.45 -32.31 -7.30
C GLY A 376 -2.76 -33.61 -6.56
N THR A 377 -2.20 -34.73 -7.02
CA THR A 377 -2.35 -36.06 -6.38
C THR A 377 -1.23 -36.33 -5.37
N ASN A 378 -1.42 -37.20 -4.36
CA ASN A 378 -0.34 -37.51 -3.40
C ASN A 378 0.95 -38.03 -4.08
N GLU A 379 0.81 -38.78 -5.18
CA GLU A 379 1.94 -39.28 -5.97
C GLU A 379 2.79 -38.15 -6.58
N GLU A 380 2.15 -37.06 -7.03
CA GLU A 380 2.84 -35.87 -7.54
C GLU A 380 3.62 -35.17 -6.43
N PHE A 381 3.08 -35.13 -5.21
CA PHE A 381 3.73 -34.50 -4.05
C PHE A 381 4.96 -35.28 -3.61
N GLU A 382 4.87 -36.61 -3.45
CA GLU A 382 6.01 -37.47 -3.10
C GLU A 382 7.16 -37.34 -4.12
N GLN A 383 6.82 -37.17 -5.40
CA GLN A 383 7.82 -36.96 -6.45
C GLN A 383 8.46 -35.57 -6.40
N LEU A 384 7.68 -34.52 -6.10
CA LEU A 384 8.21 -33.18 -5.86
C LEU A 384 9.20 -33.22 -4.70
N GLU A 385 8.80 -33.82 -3.57
CA GLU A 385 9.65 -34.00 -2.40
C GLU A 385 10.96 -34.70 -2.77
N LYS A 386 10.86 -35.83 -3.49
CA LYS A 386 12.04 -36.57 -3.97
C LYS A 386 12.92 -35.74 -4.91
N SER A 387 12.34 -34.88 -5.75
CA SER A 387 13.06 -34.07 -6.74
C SER A 387 13.84 -32.91 -6.11
N PHE A 388 13.33 -32.31 -5.03
CA PHE A 388 13.97 -31.15 -4.38
C PHE A 388 14.75 -31.52 -3.12
N LEU A 389 14.18 -32.37 -2.26
CA LEU A 389 14.76 -32.74 -0.97
C LEU A 389 15.63 -34.00 -1.05
N GLY A 390 15.33 -34.90 -1.98
CA GLY A 390 16.08 -36.15 -2.15
C GLY A 390 16.11 -36.98 -0.86
N LYS A 391 17.29 -37.38 -0.40
CA LYS A 391 17.52 -38.07 0.90
C LYS A 391 18.25 -37.19 1.92
N LYS A 392 18.02 -35.87 1.90
CA LYS A 392 18.71 -34.94 2.81
C LYS A 392 18.18 -35.10 4.24
N CYS A 393 19.07 -35.22 5.22
CA CYS A 393 18.70 -35.22 6.63
C CYS A 393 18.20 -33.82 7.03
N ASN A 394 17.10 -33.75 7.79
CA ASN A 394 16.42 -32.52 8.24
C ASN A 394 15.67 -31.76 7.13
N ALA A 395 15.24 -32.45 6.09
CA ALA A 395 14.36 -31.86 5.09
C ALA A 395 12.89 -31.93 5.54
N GLU A 396 12.16 -30.83 5.40
CA GLU A 396 10.74 -30.74 5.77
C GLU A 396 9.90 -30.35 4.57
N ALA A 397 8.82 -31.10 4.34
CA ALA A 397 7.81 -30.80 3.33
C ALA A 397 6.47 -30.53 4.02
N VAL A 398 5.88 -29.35 3.79
CA VAL A 398 4.59 -28.98 4.38
C VAL A 398 3.61 -28.63 3.27
N VAL A 399 2.45 -29.30 3.29
CA VAL A 399 1.27 -28.89 2.52
C VAL A 399 0.39 -28.07 3.44
N ASP A 400 0.10 -26.84 3.05
CA ASP A 400 -0.88 -26.01 3.73
C ASP A 400 -2.13 -25.91 2.84
N ASP A 401 -3.24 -26.48 3.34
CA ASP A 401 -4.57 -26.41 2.70
C ASP A 401 -5.23 -25.03 2.85
N GLY A 402 -4.49 -24.05 3.37
CA GLY A 402 -4.80 -22.64 3.25
C GLY A 402 -5.79 -22.15 4.29
N ILE A 403 -5.25 -21.60 5.39
CA ILE A 403 -5.76 -20.29 5.82
C ILE A 403 -5.21 -19.30 4.80
N SER A 404 -6.06 -18.95 3.83
CA SER A 404 -5.75 -18.06 2.73
C SER A 404 -4.92 -16.84 3.14
N LEU A 405 -3.79 -16.61 2.46
CA LEU A 405 -3.37 -15.24 2.16
C LEU A 405 -4.40 -14.69 1.16
N HIS A 406 -5.46 -14.07 1.68
CA HIS A 406 -6.46 -13.36 0.88
C HIS A 406 -5.75 -12.24 0.08
N THR A 407 -5.43 -12.47 -1.18
CA THR A 407 -5.59 -11.44 -2.21
C THR A 407 -7.04 -11.47 -2.65
N LYS A 408 -7.91 -10.87 -1.83
CA LYS A 408 -9.23 -10.46 -2.31
C LYS A 408 -9.02 -9.25 -3.22
N ARG A 409 -9.02 -9.48 -4.54
CA ARG A 409 -9.55 -8.47 -5.47
C ARG A 409 -11.03 -8.34 -5.17
N VAL A 410 -11.40 -7.28 -4.45
CA VAL A 410 -12.77 -6.75 -4.47
C VAL A 410 -12.68 -5.45 -5.26
N TYR A 411 -13.17 -5.47 -6.49
CA TYR A 411 -13.70 -4.26 -7.08
C TYR A 411 -14.94 -3.87 -6.25
N SER A 412 -15.03 -2.57 -5.93
CA SER A 412 -16.09 -1.84 -5.22
C SER A 412 -15.91 -1.66 -3.69
N ASP A 413 -15.57 -0.43 -3.31
CA ASP A 413 -15.99 0.32 -2.12
C ASP A 413 -16.13 -0.43 -0.78
N ALA A 414 -15.11 -0.32 0.09
CA ALA A 414 -15.28 -0.14 1.54
C ALA A 414 -13.92 -0.03 2.29
N SER A 415 -13.73 1.13 2.92
CA SER A 415 -13.09 1.35 4.23
C SER A 415 -11.83 0.55 4.63
N TRP A 416 -10.70 1.26 4.57
CA TRP A 416 -9.42 0.89 5.16
C TRP A 416 -9.48 0.85 6.71
N ASN A 417 -9.21 -0.31 7.31
CA ASN A 417 -8.92 -0.47 8.74
C ASN A 417 -7.56 -1.14 8.93
N PHE A 418 -6.53 -0.34 9.23
CA PHE A 418 -5.24 -0.84 9.71
C PHE A 418 -5.32 -1.13 11.21
N THR A 419 -5.08 -2.38 11.62
CA THR A 419 -4.83 -2.74 13.02
C THR A 419 -3.33 -2.84 13.28
N SER A 420 -2.84 -1.98 14.17
CA SER A 420 -1.46 -1.91 14.61
C SER A 420 -1.05 -3.13 15.44
N ARG A 421 0.07 -3.77 15.09
CA ARG A 421 0.73 -4.81 15.91
C ARG A 421 1.26 -4.18 17.21
N LYS A 422 0.77 -4.64 18.36
CA LYS A 422 1.33 -4.32 19.69
C LYS A 422 2.56 -5.21 19.95
N MET A 423 3.73 -4.59 20.10
CA MET A 423 4.89 -5.21 20.76
C MET A 423 4.53 -5.51 22.23
N ARG A 424 4.77 -6.73 22.69
CA ARG A 424 4.76 -7.07 24.12
C ARG A 424 6.18 -6.92 24.66
N PHE A 425 6.37 -5.97 25.57
CA PHE A 425 7.48 -5.99 26.52
C PHE A 425 7.21 -7.06 27.58
N GLN A 426 8.18 -7.94 27.83
CA GLN A 426 8.21 -8.78 29.03
C GLN A 426 8.86 -8.00 30.17
N SER A 427 8.18 -7.93 31.31
CA SER A 427 8.76 -7.58 32.60
C SER A 427 8.01 -8.38 33.67
N GLY A 428 8.74 -9.25 34.35
CA GLY A 428 8.27 -10.13 35.42
C GLY A 428 9.29 -11.23 35.65
#